data_AF-A0A917GHB1-F1
#
_entry.id   AF-A0A917GHB1-F1
#
_cell.length_a   1.000
_cell.length_b   1.000
_cell.length_c   1.000
_cell.angle_alpha   90.00
_cell.angle_beta   90.00
_cell.angle_gamma   90.00
#
_symmetry.space_group_name_H-M   'P 1'
#
loop_
_entity.id
_entity.type
_entity.pdbx_description
1 polymer ?
#
loop_
_entity_poly.entity_id
_entity_poly.type
_entity_poly.pdbx_seq_one_letter_code
_entity_poly.pdbx_strand_id
1 'polypeptide(L)'
;MSKMIGYQKITFMKKNIQVFNNVLELVGNTPLIKLNKITSSFKGNYFAKVEAFNPGHSSKDRIALYIIEEAERKGILKPGNTIVETTSGNTGFSIAMVSIIKGYKCILAVSSKSSPDKIDMLKSMGAQVYVCPAHVKADDPRSYYEVAKRLHEETDGSVYINQYFNDLNIDAHYLSTGPEIWKQTEGKITHLVACSGTGGTISGIGKYLKEQNPDIKIIGVDAYGSVLKKYHETHEFDEKEIYPYRIEGLGKNLIPTATNFDVIDEFVKVTDEESAHTAREIAKTEGLFVGYTSGAAMQAIKQLNEDETFTEDSYVVVIFPDHGSRYMSKIYSDTWMNDQGFLDSLHEKEENTQSIQYIK
;
A
#
# COMPACT_ATOMS: atom_id res chain seq x y z
N MET A 1 -41.27 37.47 -19.56
CA MET A 1 -41.34 36.21 -18.79
C MET A 1 -39.96 35.58 -18.75
N SER A 2 -39.17 35.89 -17.72
CA SER A 2 -37.83 35.33 -17.52
C SER A 2 -37.95 34.13 -16.60
N LYS A 3 -37.60 32.93 -17.08
CA LYS A 3 -37.55 31.70 -16.27
C LYS A 3 -36.22 31.69 -15.51
N MET A 4 -36.28 31.92 -14.21
CA MET A 4 -35.18 31.66 -13.28
C MET A 4 -34.91 30.15 -13.23
N ILE A 5 -33.67 29.78 -13.57
CA ILE A 5 -33.12 28.43 -13.38
C ILE A 5 -32.83 28.28 -11.88
N GLY A 6 -33.46 27.29 -11.24
CA GLY A 6 -33.29 27.00 -9.83
C GLY A 6 -31.91 26.41 -9.55
N TYR A 7 -31.11 27.09 -8.73
CA TYR A 7 -29.90 26.52 -8.14
C TYR A 7 -30.29 25.52 -7.05
N GLN A 8 -29.85 24.26 -7.19
CA GLN A 8 -29.92 23.26 -6.12
C GLN A 8 -29.15 23.76 -4.90
N LYS A 9 -29.81 23.80 -3.74
CA LYS A 9 -29.20 24.10 -2.44
C LYS A 9 -28.12 23.06 -2.13
N ILE A 10 -26.86 23.47 -2.22
CA ILE A 10 -25.73 22.76 -1.60
C ILE A 10 -25.96 22.86 -0.08
N THR A 11 -26.33 21.75 0.53
CA THR A 11 -26.50 21.68 1.98
C THR A 11 -25.11 21.52 2.59
N PHE A 12 -24.52 22.61 3.07
CA PHE A 12 -23.32 22.55 3.90
C PHE A 12 -23.68 21.88 5.22
N MET A 13 -23.32 20.61 5.38
CA MET A 13 -23.31 19.98 6.70
C MET A 13 -22.42 20.84 7.61
N LYS A 14 -22.93 21.19 8.81
CA LYS A 14 -22.12 21.84 9.84
C LYS A 14 -20.92 20.94 10.15
N LYS A 15 -19.76 21.25 9.58
CA LYS A 15 -18.50 20.61 9.96
C LYS A 15 -18.21 21.02 11.41
N ASN A 16 -17.99 20.04 12.28
CA ASN A 16 -17.27 20.25 13.52
C ASN A 16 -15.96 20.98 13.19
N ILE A 17 -15.52 21.90 14.04
CA ILE A 17 -14.23 22.60 13.89
C ILE A 17 -13.13 21.53 13.74
N GLN A 18 -12.49 21.47 12.58
CA GLN A 18 -11.46 20.49 12.24
C GLN A 18 -10.08 21.01 12.65
N VAL A 19 -9.85 21.16 13.97
CA VAL A 19 -8.54 21.49 14.54
C VAL A 19 -7.97 20.23 15.16
N PHE A 20 -6.75 19.88 14.75
CA PHE A 20 -6.00 18.71 15.19
C PHE A 20 -4.72 19.15 15.90
N ASN A 21 -4.28 18.42 16.93
CA ASN A 21 -3.07 18.80 17.69
C ASN A 21 -1.81 18.63 16.85
N ASN A 22 -1.78 17.61 15.99
CA ASN A 22 -0.71 17.36 15.03
C ASN A 22 -1.23 16.44 13.91
N VAL A 23 -0.37 16.16 12.94
CA VAL A 23 -0.74 15.40 11.74
C VAL A 23 -1.05 13.92 12.03
N LEU A 24 -0.59 13.34 13.15
CA LEU A 24 -0.86 11.93 13.48
C LEU A 24 -2.34 11.65 13.75
N GLU A 25 -3.09 12.67 14.20
CA GLU A 25 -4.55 12.56 14.39
C GLU A 25 -5.33 12.42 13.07
N LEU A 26 -4.65 12.64 11.92
CA LEU A 26 -5.21 12.43 10.58
C LEU A 26 -4.97 11.00 10.05
N VAL A 27 -4.27 10.14 10.79
CA VAL A 27 -4.06 8.74 10.40
C VAL A 27 -5.38 7.97 10.57
N GLY A 28 -5.75 7.25 9.52
CA GLY A 28 -6.98 6.48 9.45
C GLY A 28 -8.18 7.27 8.94
N ASN A 29 -9.37 6.69 9.06
CA ASN A 29 -10.63 7.24 8.52
C ASN A 29 -10.54 7.68 7.05
N THR A 30 -9.75 6.95 6.26
CA THR A 30 -9.52 7.24 4.85
C THR A 30 -10.81 7.03 4.03
N PRO A 31 -10.98 7.75 2.92
CA PRO A 31 -12.20 7.66 2.14
C PRO A 31 -12.34 6.30 1.44
N LEU A 32 -13.58 5.83 1.34
CA LEU A 32 -14.00 4.77 0.43
C LEU A 32 -14.64 5.44 -0.80
N ILE A 33 -13.99 5.33 -1.95
CA ILE A 33 -14.38 6.04 -3.18
C ILE A 33 -14.94 5.05 -4.19
N LYS A 34 -16.15 5.29 -4.70
CA LYS A 34 -16.74 4.48 -5.77
C LYS A 34 -15.95 4.66 -7.06
N LEU A 35 -15.54 3.56 -7.68
CA LEU A 35 -14.94 3.52 -9.01
C LEU A 35 -16.06 3.48 -10.05
N ASN A 36 -16.06 4.39 -11.02
CA ASN A 36 -17.20 4.54 -11.93
C ASN A 36 -16.84 4.30 -13.39
N LYS A 37 -15.71 4.85 -13.87
CA LYS A 37 -15.31 4.76 -15.27
C LYS A 37 -14.54 3.48 -15.57
N ILE A 38 -13.52 3.18 -14.75
CA ILE A 38 -12.65 2.01 -14.96
C ILE A 38 -13.39 0.69 -14.79
N THR A 39 -14.49 0.69 -14.03
CA THR A 39 -15.36 -0.48 -13.80
C THR A 39 -16.73 -0.33 -14.45
N SER A 40 -16.90 0.58 -15.41
CA SER A 40 -18.22 0.90 -16.00
C SER A 40 -18.89 -0.27 -16.72
N SER A 41 -18.10 -1.22 -17.23
CA SER A 41 -18.57 -2.45 -17.90
C SER A 41 -18.66 -3.66 -16.96
N PHE A 42 -18.30 -3.52 -15.69
CA PHE A 42 -18.23 -4.64 -14.75
C PHE A 42 -19.55 -4.80 -14.01
N LYS A 43 -19.88 -6.04 -13.64
CA LYS A 43 -21.08 -6.35 -12.85
C LYS A 43 -20.86 -6.00 -11.38
N GLY A 44 -21.86 -5.42 -10.73
CA GLY A 44 -21.79 -5.08 -9.30
C GLY A 44 -21.18 -3.71 -9.01
N ASN A 45 -20.76 -3.49 -7.75
CA ASN A 45 -20.27 -2.20 -7.25
C ASN A 45 -18.82 -2.30 -6.79
N TYR A 46 -18.00 -1.35 -7.25
CA TYR A 46 -16.56 -1.32 -6.99
C TYR A 46 -16.16 -0.06 -6.24
N PHE A 47 -15.37 -0.22 -5.20
CA PHE A 47 -14.90 0.87 -4.36
C PHE A 47 -13.42 0.73 -4.04
N ALA A 48 -12.70 1.85 -4.02
CA ALA A 48 -11.33 1.92 -3.55
C ALA A 48 -11.26 2.49 -2.14
N LYS A 49 -10.63 1.77 -1.22
CA LYS A 49 -10.18 2.31 0.06
C LYS A 49 -8.86 3.04 -0.19
N VAL A 50 -8.90 4.39 -0.22
CA VAL A 50 -7.77 5.21 -0.70
C VAL A 50 -6.88 5.63 0.46
N GLU A 51 -5.87 4.80 0.75
CA GLU A 51 -4.96 4.97 1.89
C GLU A 51 -3.94 6.10 1.71
N ALA A 52 -3.85 6.67 0.50
CA ALA A 52 -3.07 7.87 0.20
C ALA A 52 -3.55 9.14 0.93
N PHE A 53 -4.74 9.10 1.56
CA PHE A 53 -5.28 10.18 2.38
C PHE A 53 -4.77 10.18 3.82
N ASN A 54 -4.06 9.13 4.25
CA ASN A 54 -3.23 9.26 5.44
C ASN A 54 -2.16 10.35 5.19
N PRO A 55 -1.70 11.07 6.23
CA PRO A 55 -0.85 12.25 6.07
C PRO A 55 0.55 11.99 5.49
N GLY A 56 1.09 10.78 5.70
CA GLY A 56 2.29 10.27 5.06
C GLY A 56 2.04 9.58 3.72
N HIS A 57 0.82 9.73 3.17
CA HIS A 57 0.40 9.30 1.85
C HIS A 57 0.44 7.79 1.62
N SER A 58 0.31 6.99 2.69
CA SER A 58 0.18 5.54 2.54
C SER A 58 -0.49 4.87 3.73
N SER A 59 -0.95 3.64 3.51
CA SER A 59 -1.43 2.70 4.53
C SER A 59 -0.45 2.43 5.67
N LYS A 60 0.85 2.69 5.46
CA LYS A 60 1.88 2.38 6.45
C LYS A 60 1.91 3.36 7.62
N ASP A 61 1.21 4.48 7.53
CA ASP A 61 1.01 5.39 8.64
C ASP A 61 0.28 4.71 9.80
N ARG A 62 -0.70 3.86 9.49
CA ARG A 62 -1.46 3.10 10.47
C ARG A 62 -0.57 2.19 11.30
N ILE A 63 0.27 1.40 10.63
CA ILE A 63 1.12 0.42 11.30
C ILE A 63 2.25 1.12 12.08
N ALA A 64 2.82 2.18 11.51
CA ALA A 64 3.88 2.93 12.17
C ALA A 64 3.37 3.55 13.48
N LEU A 65 2.23 4.26 13.41
CA LEU A 65 1.64 4.88 14.58
C LEU A 65 1.26 3.83 15.64
N TYR A 66 0.53 2.78 15.23
CA TYR A 66 0.05 1.76 16.15
C TYR A 66 1.18 1.00 16.85
N ILE A 67 2.20 0.54 16.11
CA ILE A 67 3.32 -0.21 16.70
C ILE A 67 4.11 0.66 17.67
N ILE A 68 4.36 1.94 17.31
CA ILE A 68 5.07 2.87 18.17
C ILE A 68 4.28 3.16 19.44
N GLU A 69 2.98 3.41 19.34
CA GLU A 69 2.11 3.65 20.51
C GLU A 69 1.98 2.43 21.42
N GLU A 70 1.95 1.23 20.84
CA GLU A 70 1.99 0.00 21.63
C GLU A 70 3.33 -0.20 22.35
N ALA A 71 4.45 0.14 21.70
CA ALA A 71 5.76 0.11 22.34
C ALA A 71 5.87 1.15 23.47
N GLU A 72 5.29 2.34 23.30
CA GLU A 72 5.16 3.36 24.35
C GLU A 72 4.32 2.83 25.52
N ARG A 73 3.13 2.29 25.24
CA ARG A 73 2.19 1.77 26.27
C ARG A 73 2.80 0.64 27.09
N LYS A 74 3.63 -0.21 26.47
CA LYS A 74 4.33 -1.31 27.13
C LYS A 74 5.62 -0.87 27.84
N GLY A 75 6.02 0.41 27.72
CA GLY A 75 7.26 0.93 28.30
C GLY A 75 8.54 0.42 27.62
N ILE A 76 8.41 -0.18 26.44
CA ILE A 76 9.53 -0.67 25.62
C ILE A 76 10.24 0.53 24.99
N LEU A 77 9.48 1.49 24.48
CA LEU A 77 9.99 2.72 23.89
C LEU A 77 9.87 3.87 24.90
N LYS A 78 10.99 4.54 25.20
CA LYS A 78 11.08 5.67 26.14
C LYS A 78 11.42 6.97 25.42
N PRO A 79 11.08 8.16 25.98
CA PRO A 79 11.38 9.44 25.34
C PRO A 79 12.85 9.57 24.90
N GLY A 80 13.06 10.01 23.65
CA GLY A 80 14.40 10.18 23.07
C GLY A 80 15.09 8.89 22.60
N ASN A 81 14.43 7.73 22.72
CA ASN A 81 14.91 6.47 22.13
C ASN A 81 14.97 6.53 20.60
N THR A 82 15.58 5.50 20.02
CA THR A 82 15.76 5.36 18.58
C THR A 82 14.83 4.30 18.04
N ILE A 83 14.17 4.57 16.93
CA ILE A 83 13.43 3.58 16.18
C ILE A 83 14.28 3.17 14.97
N VAL A 84 14.47 1.87 14.80
CA VAL A 84 15.19 1.26 13.68
C VAL A 84 14.17 0.51 12.82
N GLU A 85 14.30 0.59 11.49
CA GLU A 85 13.49 -0.23 10.59
C GLU A 85 14.18 -0.55 9.26
N THR A 86 13.84 -1.73 8.72
CA THR A 86 14.09 -2.10 7.32
C THR A 86 12.88 -1.75 6.46
N THR A 87 13.08 -1.02 5.36
CA THR A 87 11.92 -0.50 4.61
C THR A 87 12.18 -0.34 3.12
N SER A 88 11.11 -0.53 2.34
CA SER A 88 11.05 -0.22 0.91
C SER A 88 10.54 1.19 0.62
N GLY A 89 10.35 2.02 1.66
CA GLY A 89 10.01 3.44 1.53
C GLY A 89 8.86 3.87 2.43
N ASN A 90 7.64 3.42 2.15
CA ASN A 90 6.42 3.93 2.81
C ASN A 90 6.47 3.79 4.34
N THR A 91 6.76 2.61 4.88
CA THR A 91 6.90 2.42 6.34
C THR A 91 8.02 3.29 6.93
N GLY A 92 9.08 3.53 6.18
CA GLY A 92 10.18 4.39 6.62
C GLY A 92 9.74 5.84 6.76
N PHE A 93 8.98 6.34 5.77
CA PHE A 93 8.42 7.68 5.80
C PHE A 93 7.46 7.84 6.98
N SER A 94 6.56 6.87 7.17
CA SER A 94 5.59 6.85 8.26
C SER A 94 6.28 6.85 9.63
N ILE A 95 7.29 6.02 9.82
CA ILE A 95 8.07 5.99 11.07
C ILE A 95 8.80 7.32 11.27
N ALA A 96 9.45 7.88 10.24
CA ALA A 96 10.14 9.16 10.36
C ALA A 96 9.19 10.29 10.78
N MET A 97 7.99 10.34 10.19
CA MET A 97 6.93 11.28 10.57
C MET A 97 6.51 11.13 12.04
N VAL A 98 6.23 9.90 12.49
CA VAL A 98 5.84 9.62 13.88
C VAL A 98 6.98 9.97 14.84
N SER A 99 8.22 9.60 14.49
CA SER A 99 9.43 9.87 15.28
C SER A 99 9.67 11.36 15.49
N ILE A 100 9.54 12.19 14.45
CA ILE A 100 9.69 13.65 14.58
C ILE A 100 8.71 14.21 15.63
N ILE A 101 7.44 13.80 15.56
CA ILE A 101 6.37 14.37 16.38
C ILE A 101 6.45 13.89 17.82
N LYS A 102 6.80 12.61 18.03
CA LYS A 102 6.92 12.00 19.36
C LYS A 102 8.32 12.16 19.98
N GLY A 103 9.29 12.72 19.26
CA GLY A 103 10.62 13.03 19.77
C GLY A 103 11.58 11.83 19.79
N TYR A 104 11.46 10.91 18.84
CA TYR A 104 12.36 9.77 18.66
C TYR A 104 13.38 10.02 17.56
N LYS A 105 14.54 9.37 17.66
CA LYS A 105 15.47 9.25 16.53
C LYS A 105 14.97 8.18 15.57
N CYS A 106 15.25 8.32 14.28
CA CYS A 106 14.82 7.37 13.26
C CYS A 106 16.03 6.92 12.42
N ILE A 107 16.29 5.62 12.39
CA ILE A 107 17.32 4.98 11.56
C ILE A 107 16.65 4.00 10.61
N LEU A 108 16.92 4.14 9.32
CA LEU A 108 16.31 3.33 8.27
C LEU A 108 17.38 2.63 7.44
N ALA A 109 17.27 1.30 7.30
CA ALA A 109 17.99 0.55 6.29
C ALA A 109 17.10 0.38 5.06
N VAL A 110 17.59 0.80 3.89
CA VAL A 110 16.83 0.79 2.63
C VAL A 110 17.63 0.07 1.55
N SER A 111 16.93 -0.63 0.66
CA SER A 111 17.55 -1.25 -0.52
C SER A 111 17.90 -0.20 -1.58
N SER A 112 19.01 -0.39 -2.29
CA SER A 112 19.45 0.42 -3.43
C SER A 112 18.51 0.35 -4.64
N LYS A 113 17.46 -0.48 -4.61
CA LYS A 113 16.34 -0.48 -5.57
C LYS A 113 15.39 0.72 -5.37
N SER A 114 15.39 1.30 -4.18
CA SER A 114 14.60 2.50 -3.86
C SER A 114 15.06 3.67 -4.73
N SER A 115 14.14 4.47 -5.27
CA SER A 115 14.52 5.62 -6.08
C SER A 115 15.28 6.67 -5.24
N PRO A 116 16.18 7.46 -5.87
CA PRO A 116 16.82 8.59 -5.22
C PRO A 116 15.81 9.53 -4.53
N ASP A 117 14.70 9.85 -5.21
CA ASP A 117 13.63 10.69 -4.67
C ASP A 117 13.06 10.13 -3.34
N LYS A 118 12.94 8.80 -3.21
CA LYS A 118 12.48 8.18 -1.96
C LYS A 118 13.52 8.31 -0.85
N ILE A 119 14.80 8.13 -1.16
CA ILE A 119 15.89 8.25 -0.19
C ILE A 119 15.99 9.70 0.31
N ASP A 120 15.95 10.68 -0.60
CA ASP A 120 16.01 12.11 -0.27
C ASP A 120 14.80 12.55 0.56
N MET A 121 13.62 11.99 0.26
CA MET A 121 12.42 12.21 1.04
C MET A 121 12.55 11.68 2.47
N LEU A 122 13.09 10.46 2.67
CA LEU A 122 13.31 9.91 4.02
C LEU A 122 14.30 10.77 4.82
N LYS A 123 15.40 11.18 4.19
CA LYS A 123 16.39 12.09 4.77
C LYS A 123 15.78 13.45 5.14
N SER A 124 14.90 13.98 4.29
CA SER A 124 14.20 15.25 4.55
C SER A 124 13.26 15.16 5.75
N MET A 125 12.74 13.96 6.06
CA MET A 125 12.00 13.67 7.29
C MET A 125 12.91 13.41 8.50
N GLY A 126 14.18 13.84 8.45
CA GLY A 126 15.11 13.71 9.57
C GLY A 126 15.58 12.29 9.88
N ALA A 127 15.29 11.31 9.01
CA ALA A 127 15.76 9.94 9.20
C ALA A 127 17.24 9.82 8.81
N GLN A 128 17.99 9.04 9.58
CA GLN A 128 19.31 8.57 9.20
C GLN A 128 19.16 7.34 8.29
N VAL A 129 19.60 7.45 7.04
CA VAL A 129 19.34 6.42 6.01
C VAL A 129 20.62 5.69 5.64
N TYR A 130 20.59 4.36 5.73
CA TYR A 130 21.63 3.43 5.27
C TYR A 130 21.17 2.73 4.00
N VAL A 131 21.87 2.99 2.88
CA VAL A 131 21.55 2.35 1.60
C VAL A 131 22.34 1.04 1.46
N CYS A 132 21.61 -0.05 1.25
CA CYS A 132 22.11 -1.42 1.22
C CYS A 132 21.98 -2.02 -0.19
N PRO A 133 22.89 -2.90 -0.64
CA PRO A 133 22.78 -3.55 -1.95
C PRO A 133 21.47 -4.33 -2.13
N ALA A 134 20.82 -4.18 -3.28
CA ALA A 134 19.55 -4.86 -3.59
C ALA A 134 19.70 -6.35 -3.98
N HIS A 135 20.86 -6.74 -4.53
CA HIS A 135 21.08 -8.06 -5.14
C HIS A 135 21.94 -8.96 -4.26
N VAL A 136 21.62 -9.02 -2.96
CA VAL A 136 22.24 -9.93 -1.99
C VAL A 136 21.16 -10.77 -1.32
N LYS A 137 21.55 -11.92 -0.76
CA LYS A 137 20.64 -12.77 0.00
C LYS A 137 20.18 -12.06 1.27
N ALA A 138 19.04 -12.49 1.83
CA ALA A 138 18.48 -11.88 3.03
C ALA A 138 19.43 -11.97 4.25
N ASP A 139 20.21 -13.04 4.35
CA ASP A 139 21.19 -13.31 5.40
C ASP A 139 22.59 -12.74 5.12
N ASP A 140 22.80 -12.05 4.00
CA ASP A 140 24.07 -11.34 3.74
C ASP A 140 24.21 -10.18 4.75
N PRO A 141 25.35 -9.99 5.43
CA PRO A 141 25.55 -8.91 6.40
C PRO A 141 25.35 -7.49 5.85
N ARG A 142 25.34 -7.33 4.53
CA ARG A 142 25.08 -6.05 3.83
C ARG A 142 23.62 -5.89 3.44
N SER A 143 22.81 -6.94 3.56
CA SER A 143 21.37 -6.85 3.31
C SER A 143 20.77 -5.81 4.27
N TYR A 144 19.81 -5.05 3.78
CA TYR A 144 19.02 -4.12 4.60
C TYR A 144 18.33 -4.78 5.80
N TYR A 145 18.08 -6.10 5.79
CA TYR A 145 17.59 -6.85 6.95
C TYR A 145 18.66 -6.95 8.04
N GLU A 146 19.83 -7.49 7.70
CA GLU A 146 20.94 -7.68 8.66
C GLU A 146 21.54 -6.34 9.10
N VAL A 147 21.57 -5.33 8.22
CA VAL A 147 21.99 -3.97 8.58
C VAL A 147 21.02 -3.35 9.60
N ALA A 148 19.70 -3.46 9.42
CA ALA A 148 18.74 -2.97 10.41
C ALA A 148 18.89 -3.69 11.75
N LYS A 149 19.04 -5.02 11.73
CA LYS A 149 19.25 -5.83 12.93
C LYS A 149 20.52 -5.43 13.67
N ARG A 150 21.65 -5.31 12.96
CA ARG A 150 22.92 -4.85 13.54
C ARG A 150 22.79 -3.44 14.12
N LEU A 151 22.17 -2.51 13.40
CA LEU A 151 21.97 -1.14 13.88
C LEU A 151 21.11 -1.10 15.16
N HIS A 152 20.12 -1.99 15.28
CA HIS A 152 19.35 -2.16 16.50
C HIS A 152 20.22 -2.70 17.66
N GLU A 153 21.02 -3.74 17.42
CA GLU A 153 21.94 -4.32 18.41
C GLU A 153 23.02 -3.33 18.88
N GLU A 154 23.52 -2.48 17.99
CA GLU A 154 24.55 -1.48 18.26
C GLU A 154 24.00 -0.17 18.86
N THR A 155 22.68 0.06 18.77
CA THR A 155 22.05 1.30 19.26
C THR A 155 21.30 1.04 20.56
N ASP A 156 21.89 1.44 21.67
CA ASP A 156 21.29 1.31 22.99
C ASP A 156 19.92 2.00 23.09
N GLY A 157 18.97 1.32 23.74
CA GLY A 157 17.58 1.77 23.87
C GLY A 157 16.82 1.89 22.54
N SER A 158 17.30 1.28 21.45
CA SER A 158 16.56 1.29 20.19
C SER A 158 15.44 0.24 20.17
N VAL A 159 14.44 0.46 19.33
CA VAL A 159 13.37 -0.49 19.04
C VAL A 159 13.35 -0.78 17.54
N TYR A 160 13.41 -2.06 17.20
CA TYR A 160 13.26 -2.52 15.83
C TYR A 160 11.79 -2.85 15.53
N ILE A 161 11.17 -2.12 14.60
CA ILE A 161 9.73 -2.27 14.28
C ILE A 161 9.44 -3.64 13.64
N ASN A 162 10.34 -4.11 12.77
CA ASN A 162 10.34 -5.43 12.16
C ASN A 162 9.00 -5.80 11.51
N GLN A 163 8.50 -4.94 10.61
CA GLN A 163 7.12 -5.01 10.10
C GLN A 163 6.70 -6.35 9.46
N TYR A 164 7.66 -7.15 9.01
CA TYR A 164 7.42 -8.47 8.39
C TYR A 164 7.07 -9.56 9.40
N PHE A 165 7.55 -9.40 10.64
CA PHE A 165 7.47 -10.41 11.70
C PHE A 165 6.88 -9.86 13.00
N ASN A 166 6.11 -8.78 12.88
CA ASN A 166 5.46 -8.12 14.00
C ASN A 166 3.94 -8.20 13.84
N ASP A 167 3.29 -9.00 14.67
CA ASP A 167 1.83 -9.24 14.62
C ASP A 167 1.02 -7.96 14.86
N LEU A 168 1.60 -6.94 15.49
CA LEU A 168 0.96 -5.63 15.65
C LEU A 168 0.65 -4.95 14.29
N ASN A 169 1.32 -5.36 13.21
CA ASN A 169 0.98 -4.95 11.85
C ASN A 169 -0.42 -5.46 11.44
N ILE A 170 -0.76 -6.71 11.80
CA ILE A 170 -2.11 -7.28 11.61
C ILE A 170 -3.11 -6.50 12.47
N ASP A 171 -2.79 -6.31 13.76
CA ASP A 171 -3.67 -5.63 14.71
C ASP A 171 -4.02 -4.21 14.28
N ALA A 172 -3.05 -3.44 13.76
CA ALA A 172 -3.29 -2.08 13.28
C ALA A 172 -4.41 -2.01 12.24
N HIS A 173 -4.48 -2.98 11.33
CA HIS A 173 -5.51 -3.04 10.30
C HIS A 173 -6.81 -3.71 10.78
N TYR A 174 -6.71 -4.67 11.69
CA TYR A 174 -7.86 -5.30 12.35
C TYR A 174 -8.65 -4.29 13.20
N LEU A 175 -7.95 -3.41 13.93
CA LEU A 175 -8.56 -2.41 14.81
C LEU A 175 -8.97 -1.12 14.10
N SER A 176 -8.50 -0.89 12.85
CA SER A 176 -8.81 0.34 12.11
C SER A 176 -9.41 0.08 10.72
N THR A 177 -8.61 -0.36 9.75
CA THR A 177 -9.02 -0.44 8.35
C THR A 177 -10.20 -1.39 8.12
N GLY A 178 -10.23 -2.55 8.78
CA GLY A 178 -11.36 -3.49 8.72
C GLY A 178 -12.69 -2.89 9.18
N PRO A 179 -12.77 -2.37 10.42
CA PRO A 179 -13.95 -1.67 10.93
C PRO A 179 -14.39 -0.49 10.06
N GLU A 180 -13.44 0.29 9.54
CA GLU A 180 -13.75 1.40 8.64
C GLU A 180 -14.44 0.92 7.37
N ILE A 181 -13.91 -0.12 6.71
CA ILE A 181 -14.51 -0.70 5.50
C ILE A 181 -15.91 -1.25 5.81
N TRP A 182 -16.06 -2.02 6.88
CA TRP A 182 -17.36 -2.57 7.27
C TRP A 182 -18.41 -1.48 7.49
N LYS A 183 -18.05 -0.42 8.21
CA LYS A 183 -18.93 0.72 8.46
C LYS A 183 -19.23 1.50 7.17
N GLN A 184 -18.22 1.78 6.35
CA GLN A 184 -18.37 2.56 5.11
C GLN A 184 -19.16 1.81 4.03
N THR A 185 -19.21 0.49 4.09
CA THR A 185 -20.02 -0.36 3.20
C THR A 185 -21.37 -0.73 3.81
N GLU A 186 -21.66 -0.29 5.04
CA GLU A 186 -22.85 -0.70 5.80
C GLU A 186 -23.02 -2.23 5.86
N GLY A 187 -21.90 -2.95 5.96
CA GLY A 187 -21.86 -4.41 5.98
C GLY A 187 -22.14 -5.11 4.64
N LYS A 188 -22.22 -4.38 3.52
CA LYS A 188 -22.57 -4.93 2.20
C LYS A 188 -21.38 -5.55 1.45
N ILE A 189 -20.14 -5.30 1.88
CA ILE A 189 -18.94 -5.82 1.22
C ILE A 189 -19.05 -7.34 1.03
N THR A 190 -18.73 -7.81 -0.17
CA THR A 190 -18.68 -9.25 -0.49
C THR A 190 -17.27 -9.72 -0.84
N HIS A 191 -16.44 -8.82 -1.37
CA HIS A 191 -15.05 -9.14 -1.76
C HIS A 191 -14.11 -8.02 -1.31
N LEU A 192 -12.99 -8.40 -0.70
CA LEU A 192 -11.84 -7.54 -0.45
C LEU A 192 -10.70 -7.98 -1.38
N VAL A 193 -10.11 -7.02 -2.11
CA VAL A 193 -8.92 -7.25 -2.93
C VAL A 193 -7.77 -6.40 -2.41
N ALA A 194 -6.65 -7.03 -2.04
CA ALA A 194 -5.49 -6.33 -1.48
C ALA A 194 -4.16 -6.97 -1.89
N CYS A 195 -3.20 -6.14 -2.28
CA CYS A 195 -1.82 -6.58 -2.52
C CYS A 195 -1.15 -7.05 -1.22
N SER A 196 -0.46 -8.19 -1.28
CA SER A 196 0.27 -8.73 -0.13
C SER A 196 1.76 -8.45 -0.25
N GLY A 197 2.32 -7.79 0.77
CA GLY A 197 3.76 -7.55 0.92
C GLY A 197 4.24 -8.08 2.27
N THR A 198 3.96 -7.36 3.35
CA THR A 198 4.14 -7.89 4.72
C THR A 198 3.01 -8.82 5.13
N GLY A 199 1.86 -8.73 4.46
CA GLY A 199 0.63 -9.47 4.78
C GLY A 199 -0.28 -8.79 5.79
N GLY A 200 0.21 -7.83 6.59
CA GLY A 200 -0.57 -7.27 7.70
C GLY A 200 -1.88 -6.59 7.29
N THR A 201 -1.89 -5.89 6.15
CA THR A 201 -3.10 -5.23 5.62
C THR A 201 -4.19 -6.24 5.27
N ILE A 202 -3.89 -7.22 4.41
CA ILE A 202 -4.88 -8.23 4.00
C ILE A 202 -5.29 -9.11 5.18
N SER A 203 -4.34 -9.46 6.06
CA SER A 203 -4.59 -10.33 7.21
C SER A 203 -5.46 -9.66 8.26
N GLY A 204 -5.16 -8.40 8.61
CA GLY A 204 -5.90 -7.66 9.64
C GLY A 204 -7.32 -7.33 9.18
N ILE A 205 -7.47 -6.85 7.94
CA ILE A 205 -8.78 -6.58 7.36
C ILE A 205 -9.57 -7.89 7.20
N GLY A 206 -8.95 -8.91 6.61
CA GLY A 206 -9.59 -10.20 6.36
C GLY A 206 -10.09 -10.86 7.65
N LYS A 207 -9.27 -10.89 8.70
CA LYS A 207 -9.67 -11.38 10.02
C LYS A 207 -10.90 -10.65 10.55
N TYR A 208 -10.89 -9.31 10.55
CA TYR A 208 -12.03 -8.53 11.03
C TYR A 208 -13.30 -8.81 10.21
N LEU A 209 -13.19 -8.79 8.88
CA LEU A 209 -14.35 -8.99 7.99
C LEU A 209 -14.94 -10.40 8.11
N LYS A 210 -14.11 -11.44 8.17
CA LYS A 210 -14.57 -12.83 8.34
C LYS A 210 -15.26 -13.05 9.69
N GLU A 211 -14.89 -12.31 10.75
CA GLU A 211 -15.61 -12.31 12.03
C GLU A 211 -16.99 -11.65 11.92
N GLN A 212 -17.19 -10.69 11.01
CA GLN A 212 -18.51 -10.08 10.76
C GLN A 212 -19.38 -10.94 9.83
N ASN A 213 -18.78 -11.46 8.78
CA ASN A 213 -19.41 -12.36 7.82
C ASN A 213 -18.35 -13.30 7.20
N PRO A 214 -18.36 -14.60 7.51
CA PRO A 214 -17.36 -15.56 7.02
C PRO A 214 -17.43 -15.78 5.49
N ASP A 215 -18.54 -15.40 4.84
CA ASP A 215 -18.74 -15.57 3.39
C ASP A 215 -18.00 -14.51 2.55
N ILE A 216 -17.52 -13.42 3.17
CA ILE A 216 -16.75 -12.38 2.48
C ILE A 216 -15.47 -12.99 1.91
N LYS A 217 -15.21 -12.79 0.62
CA LYS A 217 -14.01 -13.29 -0.05
C LYS A 217 -12.84 -12.34 0.13
N ILE A 218 -11.71 -12.86 0.60
CA ILE A 218 -10.46 -12.13 0.79
C ILE A 218 -9.47 -12.59 -0.27
N ILE A 219 -9.17 -11.70 -1.22
CA ILE A 219 -8.35 -12.02 -2.39
C ILE A 219 -7.02 -11.26 -2.29
N GLY A 220 -5.94 -12.03 -2.23
CA GLY A 220 -4.58 -11.53 -2.25
C GLY A 220 -4.11 -11.25 -3.67
N VAL A 221 -3.32 -10.19 -3.84
CA VAL A 221 -2.61 -9.93 -5.09
C VAL A 221 -1.11 -10.09 -4.85
N ASP A 222 -0.50 -10.94 -5.66
CA ASP A 222 0.92 -11.29 -5.61
C ASP A 222 1.61 -10.99 -6.94
N ALA A 223 2.94 -10.89 -6.92
CA ALA A 223 3.74 -10.64 -8.12
C ALA A 223 4.28 -11.95 -8.69
N TYR A 224 4.44 -11.99 -10.01
CA TYR A 224 5.41 -12.89 -10.62
C TYR A 224 6.82 -12.62 -10.05
N GLY A 225 7.52 -13.67 -9.61
CA GLY A 225 8.79 -13.53 -8.88
C GLY A 225 8.67 -13.59 -7.35
N SER A 226 7.44 -13.75 -6.82
CA SER A 226 7.13 -13.88 -5.40
C SER A 226 6.70 -15.30 -5.03
N VAL A 227 6.97 -15.69 -3.78
CA VAL A 227 6.64 -17.01 -3.23
C VAL A 227 5.25 -17.09 -2.58
N LEU A 228 4.57 -15.96 -2.37
CA LEU A 228 3.40 -15.89 -1.47
C LEU A 228 2.22 -16.72 -1.97
N LYS A 229 1.85 -16.60 -3.25
CA LYS A 229 0.75 -17.39 -3.84
C LYS A 229 1.01 -18.89 -3.72
N LYS A 230 2.19 -19.34 -4.17
CA LYS A 230 2.52 -20.77 -4.15
C LYS A 230 2.52 -21.33 -2.73
N TYR A 231 3.05 -20.57 -1.78
CA TYR A 231 3.04 -20.94 -0.38
C TYR A 231 1.60 -21.02 0.18
N HIS A 232 0.70 -20.12 -0.21
CA HIS A 232 -0.72 -20.22 0.15
C HIS A 232 -1.37 -21.50 -0.37
N GLU A 233 -1.11 -21.86 -1.63
CA GLU A 233 -1.74 -23.02 -2.28
C GLU A 233 -1.17 -24.37 -1.83
N THR A 234 0.09 -24.41 -1.40
CA THR A 234 0.83 -25.67 -1.17
C THR A 234 1.41 -25.82 0.24
N HIS A 235 1.52 -24.73 0.99
CA HIS A 235 2.31 -24.63 2.23
C HIS A 235 3.79 -24.98 2.09
N GLU A 236 4.31 -25.01 0.85
CA GLU A 236 5.70 -25.27 0.55
C GLU A 236 6.40 -23.99 0.09
N PHE A 237 7.54 -23.69 0.72
CA PHE A 237 8.41 -22.60 0.27
C PHE A 237 9.23 -23.08 -0.93
N ASP A 238 9.04 -22.44 -2.09
CA ASP A 238 9.80 -22.74 -3.30
C ASP A 238 10.65 -21.55 -3.74
N GLU A 239 11.97 -21.69 -3.58
CA GLU A 239 12.94 -20.70 -4.03
C GLU A 239 12.95 -20.49 -5.55
N LYS A 240 12.45 -21.45 -6.35
CA LYS A 240 12.40 -21.34 -7.81
C LYS A 240 11.39 -20.29 -8.30
N GLU A 241 10.43 -19.91 -7.46
CA GLU A 241 9.51 -18.80 -7.76
C GLU A 241 10.22 -17.44 -7.72
N ILE A 242 11.41 -17.35 -7.10
CA ILE A 242 12.08 -16.09 -6.84
C ILE A 242 12.86 -15.62 -8.08
N TYR A 243 12.40 -14.53 -8.67
CA TYR A 243 13.14 -13.77 -9.68
C TYR A 243 12.81 -12.28 -9.61
N PRO A 244 13.68 -11.40 -10.14
CA PRO A 244 13.47 -9.96 -10.03
C PRO A 244 12.21 -9.47 -10.75
N TYR A 245 11.48 -8.57 -10.10
CA TYR A 245 10.33 -7.83 -10.65
C TYR A 245 10.44 -6.34 -10.29
N ARG A 246 9.65 -5.47 -10.93
CA ARG A 246 9.76 -3.99 -10.83
C ARG A 246 8.83 -3.40 -9.79
N ILE A 247 7.63 -3.97 -9.61
CA ILE A 247 6.67 -3.48 -8.62
C ILE A 247 7.32 -3.39 -7.22
N GLU A 248 6.97 -2.34 -6.49
CA GLU A 248 7.46 -2.09 -5.14
C GLU A 248 6.30 -2.20 -4.16
N GLY A 249 6.50 -2.83 -3.00
CA GLY A 249 5.52 -2.85 -1.91
C GLY A 249 4.61 -4.09 -1.86
N LEU A 250 4.66 -4.97 -2.85
CA LEU A 250 4.02 -6.29 -2.84
C LEU A 250 4.99 -7.40 -3.27
N GLY A 251 4.65 -8.64 -2.98
CA GLY A 251 5.47 -9.83 -3.21
C GLY A 251 6.67 -9.95 -2.27
N LYS A 252 7.12 -11.17 -2.01
CA LYS A 252 8.28 -11.48 -1.17
C LYS A 252 9.04 -12.70 -1.65
N ASN A 253 10.31 -12.75 -1.26
CA ASN A 253 11.23 -13.88 -1.40
C ASN A 253 11.36 -14.70 -0.09
N LEU A 254 10.50 -14.42 0.90
CA LEU A 254 10.39 -15.07 2.20
C LEU A 254 8.92 -15.08 2.62
N ILE A 255 8.57 -15.86 3.65
CA ILE A 255 7.21 -15.93 4.21
C ILE A 255 7.11 -15.04 5.46
N PRO A 256 6.41 -13.89 5.41
CA PRO A 256 6.25 -13.03 6.58
C PRO A 256 5.26 -13.65 7.58
N THR A 257 5.58 -13.66 8.88
CA THR A 257 4.64 -14.13 9.91
C THR A 257 3.48 -13.17 10.12
N ALA A 258 3.64 -11.90 9.71
CA ALA A 258 2.54 -10.93 9.65
C ALA A 258 1.52 -11.23 8.51
N THR A 259 1.61 -12.40 7.85
CA THR A 259 0.62 -12.89 6.89
C THR A 259 -0.16 -14.06 7.50
N ASN A 260 -1.43 -13.86 7.78
CA ASN A 260 -2.36 -14.94 8.11
C ASN A 260 -2.93 -15.51 6.81
N PHE A 261 -2.38 -16.63 6.34
CA PHE A 261 -2.82 -17.28 5.12
C PHE A 261 -4.22 -17.91 5.23
N ASP A 262 -4.64 -18.29 6.44
CA ASP A 262 -5.92 -18.98 6.66
C ASP A 262 -7.13 -18.08 6.42
N VAL A 263 -6.97 -16.75 6.46
CA VAL A 263 -8.05 -15.79 6.17
C VAL A 263 -8.12 -15.38 4.70
N ILE A 264 -7.16 -15.81 3.88
CA ILE A 264 -7.08 -15.46 2.46
C ILE A 264 -7.69 -16.61 1.66
N ASP A 265 -8.72 -16.32 0.87
CA ASP A 265 -9.42 -17.34 0.07
C ASP A 265 -8.62 -17.71 -1.20
N GLU A 266 -7.98 -16.73 -1.84
CA GLU A 266 -7.24 -16.92 -3.11
C GLU A 266 -6.13 -15.88 -3.31
N PHE A 267 -5.12 -16.21 -4.11
CA PHE A 267 -4.16 -15.27 -4.68
C PHE A 267 -4.22 -15.17 -6.21
N VAL A 268 -4.25 -13.94 -6.71
CA VAL A 268 -4.09 -13.60 -8.13
C VAL A 268 -2.68 -13.06 -8.38
N LYS A 269 -2.02 -13.50 -9.47
CA LYS A 269 -0.70 -13.00 -9.88
C LYS A 269 -0.84 -11.96 -10.98
N VAL A 270 -0.16 -10.83 -10.83
CA VAL A 270 -0.13 -9.74 -11.82
C VAL A 270 1.28 -9.48 -12.32
N THR A 271 1.37 -9.00 -13.56
CA THR A 271 2.65 -8.64 -14.18
C THR A 271 3.05 -7.20 -13.85
N ASP A 272 4.34 -6.89 -13.98
CA ASP A 272 4.87 -5.55 -13.77
C ASP A 272 4.25 -4.52 -14.74
N GLU A 273 4.14 -4.88 -16.02
CA GLU A 273 3.68 -3.99 -17.10
C GLU A 273 2.20 -3.64 -16.96
N GLU A 274 1.33 -4.64 -16.85
CA GLU A 274 -0.12 -4.41 -16.73
C GLU A 274 -0.47 -3.59 -15.47
N SER A 275 0.28 -3.82 -14.39
CA SER A 275 0.13 -3.05 -13.14
C SER A 275 0.51 -1.59 -13.34
N ALA A 276 1.51 -1.29 -14.18
CA ALA A 276 1.97 0.07 -14.44
C ALA A 276 0.93 0.82 -15.29
N HIS A 277 0.48 0.21 -16.39
CA HIS A 277 -0.58 0.80 -17.23
C HIS A 277 -1.87 1.01 -16.45
N THR A 278 -2.29 0.03 -15.64
CA THR A 278 -3.52 0.17 -14.86
C THR A 278 -3.43 1.32 -13.83
N ALA A 279 -2.27 1.55 -13.21
CA ALA A 279 -2.08 2.73 -12.34
C ALA A 279 -2.22 4.06 -13.11
N ARG A 280 -1.73 4.12 -14.36
CA ARG A 280 -1.88 5.30 -15.24
C ARG A 280 -3.32 5.48 -15.71
N GLU A 281 -4.02 4.38 -15.98
CA GLU A 281 -5.42 4.38 -16.35
C GLU A 281 -6.31 4.88 -15.22
N ILE A 282 -6.10 4.42 -13.98
CA ILE A 282 -6.83 4.93 -12.79
C ILE A 282 -6.73 6.46 -12.70
N ALA A 283 -5.54 7.02 -12.94
CA ALA A 283 -5.35 8.47 -12.93
C ALA A 283 -6.15 9.18 -14.03
N LYS A 284 -6.24 8.60 -15.23
CA LYS A 284 -6.97 9.18 -16.39
C LYS A 284 -8.48 8.99 -16.31
N THR A 285 -8.94 7.91 -15.68
CA THR A 285 -10.35 7.51 -15.65
C THR A 285 -11.07 8.00 -14.38
N GLU A 286 -10.44 7.86 -13.22
CA GLU A 286 -11.03 8.19 -11.92
C GLU A 286 -10.46 9.48 -11.31
N GLY A 287 -9.39 10.04 -11.87
CA GLY A 287 -8.72 11.21 -11.30
C GLY A 287 -7.98 10.90 -9.99
N LEU A 288 -7.74 9.62 -9.69
CA LEU A 288 -7.01 9.18 -8.50
C LEU A 288 -5.53 8.95 -8.87
N PHE A 289 -4.64 9.76 -8.30
CA PHE A 289 -3.20 9.63 -8.54
C PHE A 289 -2.58 8.61 -7.58
N VAL A 290 -2.58 7.35 -7.97
CA VAL A 290 -2.30 6.20 -7.10
C VAL A 290 -0.91 5.59 -7.33
N GLY A 291 -0.41 4.82 -6.39
CA GLY A 291 0.87 4.14 -6.55
C GLY A 291 0.81 2.88 -7.42
N TYR A 292 1.99 2.33 -7.72
CA TYR A 292 2.16 1.13 -8.55
C TYR A 292 1.37 -0.08 -8.02
N THR A 293 1.36 -0.27 -6.70
CA THR A 293 0.61 -1.35 -6.04
C THR A 293 -0.91 -1.23 -6.18
N SER A 294 -1.43 -0.02 -6.36
CA SER A 294 -2.86 0.20 -6.61
C SER A 294 -3.24 -0.25 -8.02
N GLY A 295 -2.35 -0.03 -8.99
CA GLY A 295 -2.49 -0.57 -10.34
C GLY A 295 -2.51 -2.09 -10.36
N ALA A 296 -1.61 -2.75 -9.61
CA ALA A 296 -1.63 -4.20 -9.41
C ALA A 296 -2.96 -4.70 -8.80
N ALA A 297 -3.46 -4.05 -7.75
CA ALA A 297 -4.72 -4.44 -7.12
C ALA A 297 -5.91 -4.33 -8.08
N MET A 298 -5.95 -3.27 -8.89
CA MET A 298 -6.99 -3.06 -9.88
C MET A 298 -6.84 -4.00 -11.10
N GLN A 299 -5.61 -4.33 -11.50
CA GLN A 299 -5.36 -5.30 -12.58
C GLN A 299 -5.88 -6.68 -12.19
N ALA A 300 -5.69 -7.10 -10.93
CA ALA A 300 -6.29 -8.34 -10.43
C ALA A 300 -7.83 -8.30 -10.51
N ILE A 301 -8.48 -7.16 -10.23
CA ILE A 301 -9.93 -7.02 -10.41
C ILE A 301 -10.34 -7.19 -11.88
N LYS A 302 -9.56 -6.67 -12.83
CA LYS A 302 -9.84 -6.86 -14.26
C LYS A 302 -9.79 -8.34 -14.66
N GLN A 303 -8.73 -9.04 -14.24
CA GLN A 303 -8.57 -10.49 -14.48
C GLN A 303 -9.72 -11.29 -13.86
N LEU A 304 -10.07 -11.02 -12.60
CA LEU A 304 -11.19 -11.68 -11.93
C LEU A 304 -12.55 -11.39 -12.60
N ASN A 305 -12.72 -10.19 -13.17
CA ASN A 305 -13.92 -9.86 -13.92
C ASN A 305 -13.99 -10.62 -15.26
N GLU A 306 -12.87 -10.80 -15.95
CA GLU A 306 -12.77 -11.64 -17.16
C GLU A 306 -13.07 -13.11 -16.86
N ASP A 307 -12.66 -13.59 -15.68
CA ASP A 307 -12.98 -14.93 -15.17
C ASP A 307 -14.42 -15.07 -14.62
N GLU A 308 -15.27 -14.06 -14.82
CA GLU A 308 -16.66 -14.01 -14.36
C GLU A 308 -16.85 -14.20 -12.84
N THR A 309 -15.84 -13.84 -12.03
CA THR A 309 -15.87 -13.97 -10.57
C THR A 309 -16.97 -13.11 -9.92
N PHE A 310 -17.29 -11.96 -10.51
CA PHE A 310 -18.21 -10.99 -9.94
C PHE A 310 -19.63 -11.07 -10.53
N THR A 311 -20.62 -10.78 -9.70
CA THR A 311 -22.05 -10.75 -10.05
C THR A 311 -22.65 -9.37 -9.81
N GLU A 312 -23.91 -9.15 -10.16
CA GLU A 312 -24.61 -7.87 -9.90
C GLU A 312 -24.71 -7.53 -8.41
N ASP A 313 -24.70 -8.56 -7.54
CA ASP A 313 -24.73 -8.40 -6.09
C ASP A 313 -23.33 -8.21 -5.49
N SER A 314 -22.26 -8.26 -6.30
CA SER A 314 -20.90 -8.03 -5.82
C SER A 314 -20.74 -6.61 -5.31
N TYR A 315 -20.12 -6.49 -4.14
CA TYR A 315 -19.72 -5.24 -3.51
C TYR A 315 -18.23 -5.36 -3.18
N VAL A 316 -17.40 -4.98 -4.14
CA VAL A 316 -15.96 -5.19 -4.15
C VAL A 316 -15.25 -3.98 -3.58
N VAL A 317 -14.38 -4.19 -2.60
CA VAL A 317 -13.50 -3.15 -2.05
C VAL A 317 -12.05 -3.51 -2.37
N VAL A 318 -11.38 -2.63 -3.11
CA VAL A 318 -9.95 -2.70 -3.40
C VAL A 318 -9.16 -1.76 -2.50
N ILE A 319 -7.99 -2.19 -2.04
CA ILE A 319 -7.08 -1.33 -1.29
C ILE A 319 -6.13 -0.60 -2.23
N PHE A 320 -6.14 0.74 -2.22
CA PHE A 320 -5.16 1.59 -2.89
C PHE A 320 -4.13 2.09 -1.87
N PRO A 321 -2.95 1.46 -1.76
CA PRO A 321 -2.12 1.56 -0.56
C PRO A 321 -1.37 2.88 -0.40
N ASP A 322 -1.07 3.58 -1.49
CA ASP A 322 -0.23 4.78 -1.49
C ASP A 322 -0.46 5.71 -2.69
N HIS A 323 0.12 6.90 -2.60
CA HIS A 323 -0.02 7.96 -3.60
C HIS A 323 0.98 7.85 -4.76
N GLY A 324 0.57 8.29 -5.95
CA GLY A 324 1.36 8.23 -7.17
C GLY A 324 2.63 9.09 -7.16
N SER A 325 2.70 10.10 -6.28
CA SER A 325 3.89 10.96 -6.14
C SER A 325 5.15 10.20 -5.72
N ARG A 326 5.02 8.98 -5.17
CA ARG A 326 6.16 8.11 -4.84
C ARG A 326 6.83 7.49 -6.08
N TYR A 327 6.24 7.66 -7.27
CA TYR A 327 6.60 6.98 -8.50
C TYR A 327 6.73 7.92 -9.71
N MET A 328 6.94 9.22 -9.49
CA MET A 328 7.07 10.22 -10.56
C MET A 328 8.19 9.90 -11.56
N SER A 329 9.34 9.46 -11.05
CA SER A 329 10.49 9.02 -11.85
C SER A 329 10.41 7.55 -12.29
N LYS A 330 9.25 6.90 -12.11
CA LYS A 330 8.98 5.50 -12.48
C LYS A 330 7.76 5.38 -13.39
N ILE A 331 6.69 4.70 -12.99
CA ILE A 331 5.51 4.41 -13.82
C ILE A 331 4.81 5.66 -14.40
N TYR A 332 5.07 6.84 -13.84
CA TYR A 332 4.54 8.11 -14.37
C TYR A 332 5.52 8.84 -15.30
N SER A 333 6.73 8.33 -15.48
CA SER A 333 7.72 8.79 -16.44
C SER A 333 7.67 7.91 -17.70
N ASP A 334 7.34 8.52 -18.85
CA ASP A 334 7.36 7.83 -20.15
C ASP A 334 8.75 7.26 -20.47
N THR A 335 9.81 7.99 -20.09
CA THR A 335 11.20 7.51 -20.23
C THR A 335 11.40 6.22 -19.46
N TRP A 336 10.95 6.16 -18.20
CA TRP A 336 11.09 4.94 -17.40
C TRP A 336 10.25 3.80 -17.97
N MET A 337 9.00 4.07 -18.39
CA MET A 337 8.14 3.07 -19.04
C MET A 337 8.81 2.48 -20.29
N ASN A 338 9.39 3.34 -21.14
CA ASN A 338 10.16 2.91 -22.32
C ASN A 338 11.41 2.10 -21.92
N ASP A 339 12.18 2.55 -20.94
CA ASP A 339 13.39 1.87 -20.47
C ASP A 339 13.09 0.50 -19.85
N GLN A 340 11.88 0.30 -19.31
CA GLN A 340 11.41 -1.01 -18.86
C GLN A 340 10.87 -1.91 -19.99
N GLY A 341 10.68 -1.36 -21.18
CA GLY A 341 10.02 -2.05 -22.30
C GLY A 341 8.51 -2.20 -22.09
N PHE A 342 7.86 -1.23 -21.45
CA PHE A 342 6.40 -1.20 -21.23
C PHE A 342 5.68 -0.27 -22.22
N LEU A 343 6.33 0.15 -23.30
CA LEU A 343 5.71 0.97 -24.35
C LEU A 343 5.87 0.26 -25.68
N ASP A 344 4.91 -0.63 -25.95
CA ASP A 344 4.84 -1.41 -27.19
C ASP A 344 3.70 -0.87 -28.09
N SER A 345 3.72 -1.24 -29.38
CA SER A 345 2.70 -0.84 -30.37
C SER A 345 1.25 -1.17 -30.00
N LEU A 346 1.03 -2.10 -29.05
CA LEU A 346 -0.28 -2.42 -28.48
C LEU A 346 -0.75 -1.33 -27.49
N HIS A 347 0.16 -0.76 -26.71
CA HIS A 347 -0.12 0.29 -25.72
C HIS A 347 -0.02 1.71 -26.31
N GLU A 348 0.72 1.90 -27.40
CA GLU A 348 0.78 3.18 -28.15
C GLU A 348 -0.59 3.65 -28.69
N LYS A 349 -1.50 2.73 -29.02
CA LYS A 349 -2.83 3.10 -29.57
C LYS A 349 -3.78 3.70 -28.54
N GLU A 350 -3.59 3.39 -27.25
CA GLU A 350 -4.42 3.89 -26.15
C GLU A 350 -3.73 5.04 -25.39
N GLU A 351 -2.40 5.02 -25.32
CA GLU A 351 -1.61 6.12 -24.78
C GLU A 351 -1.35 7.17 -25.86
N ASN A 352 -2.34 8.04 -26.09
CA ASN A 352 -2.18 9.29 -26.83
C ASN A 352 -1.32 10.26 -25.99
N THR A 353 -0.04 9.93 -25.77
CA THR A 353 0.93 10.72 -24.99
C THR A 353 1.20 12.00 -25.76
N GLN A 354 0.46 13.06 -25.42
CA GLN A 354 0.75 14.39 -25.93
C GLN A 354 2.15 14.78 -25.43
N SER A 355 3.07 15.03 -26.36
CA SER A 355 4.41 15.53 -26.04
C SER A 355 4.32 16.80 -25.20
N ILE A 356 5.14 16.92 -24.15
CA ILE A 356 5.20 18.14 -23.34
C ILE A 356 5.55 19.33 -24.24
N GLN A 357 4.65 20.31 -24.31
CA GLN A 357 4.87 21.51 -25.09
C GLN A 357 5.62 22.54 -24.25
N TYR A 358 6.93 22.66 -24.48
CA TYR A 358 7.73 23.76 -23.93
C TYR A 358 7.53 24.99 -24.80
N ILE A 359 6.74 25.95 -24.31
CA ILE A 359 6.64 27.28 -24.92
C ILE A 359 7.91 28.05 -24.59
N LYS A 360 8.67 28.43 -25.61
CA LYS A 360 9.91 29.19 -25.49
C LYS A 360 9.67 30.68 -25.35
#